data_AF-A0A2R5GR95-F1
#
_entry.id   AF-A0A2R5GR95-F1
#
_cell.length_a   1.000
_cell.length_b   1.000
_cell.length_c   1.000
_cell.angle_alpha   90.00
_cell.angle_beta   90.00
_cell.angle_gamma   90.00
#
_symmetry.space_group_name_H-M   'P 1'
#
loop_
_entity.id
_entity.type
_entity.pdbx_description
1 polymer ?
#
loop_
_entity_poly.entity_id
_entity_poly.type
_entity_poly.pdbx_seq_one_letter_code
_entity_poly.pdbx_strand_id
1 'polypeptide(L)'
;MLVLSQVPATAGAPSPSLVVPMAMPDHPEIDRTPLDRDLDRDPALRAAFAIVYYNKQEFLQSLHKVIEQVSYNPAEELKIDESCASSTPFKSAIIGGMDDLLCQVDVASAERADNGTSEVYFLADDAGQRKVVFKPAVDAETERAAINEQAAYLLDRGLAGVPKTALGSVKLGAENEETFGSAQAFVPGEDATDYGANVFAKDDVHRIGVLDARILNRDRHAGNLMMTQDKRLVPIDHALSFPDVNGGELADVSSEVFFYPQAKEPFSEELLAEIAAINVDEDLDLLQDAGVAEESQLGVWMSTVLLQKAAAKGKTLFEIGSMLVRPGDRTQPSVLETLSAEAMAQGTEQFFEAFNNLVDAALV
;
A
#
# COMPACT_ATOMS: atom_id res chain seq x y z
N MET A 1 -41.66 12.09 -72.19
CA MET A 1 -40.82 12.99 -71.38
C MET A 1 -41.18 12.76 -69.92
N LEU A 2 -40.48 11.85 -69.25
CA LEU A 2 -40.22 11.82 -67.81
C LEU A 2 -39.34 10.59 -67.54
N VAL A 3 -38.30 10.86 -66.75
CA VAL A 3 -37.12 10.06 -66.44
C VAL A 3 -37.47 9.01 -65.40
N LEU A 4 -36.83 7.82 -65.46
CA LEU A 4 -36.15 7.16 -64.34
C LEU A 4 -35.37 5.93 -64.82
N SER A 5 -34.29 5.69 -64.10
CA SER A 5 -32.97 5.22 -64.51
C SER A 5 -32.77 3.70 -64.58
N GLN A 6 -31.66 3.36 -65.23
CA GLN A 6 -31.11 2.06 -65.62
C GLN A 6 -30.71 1.14 -64.45
N VAL A 7 -31.08 -0.16 -64.56
CA VAL A 7 -30.26 -1.40 -64.72
C VAL A 7 -29.08 -1.69 -63.74
N PRO A 8 -28.81 -2.98 -63.40
CA PRO A 8 -28.22 -3.45 -62.13
C PRO A 8 -26.77 -3.97 -62.22
N ALA A 9 -26.11 -4.19 -61.07
CA ALA A 9 -24.89 -5.00 -60.88
C ALA A 9 -24.67 -5.25 -59.36
N THR A 10 -24.82 -6.47 -58.85
CA THR A 10 -23.77 -7.49 -58.54
C THR A 10 -22.69 -7.10 -57.53
N ALA A 11 -22.53 -8.00 -56.54
CA ALA A 11 -21.36 -8.32 -55.71
C ALA A 11 -20.87 -7.28 -54.68
N GLY A 12 -21.35 -7.42 -53.44
CA GLY A 12 -20.73 -6.86 -52.23
C GLY A 12 -19.98 -7.95 -51.46
N ALA A 13 -18.74 -7.65 -51.06
CA ALA A 13 -17.82 -8.51 -50.33
C ALA A 13 -18.28 -8.80 -48.88
N PRO A 14 -17.84 -9.91 -48.25
CA PRO A 14 -18.14 -10.22 -46.86
C PRO A 14 -17.21 -9.47 -45.89
N SER A 15 -17.81 -8.95 -44.82
CA SER A 15 -17.17 -8.47 -43.60
C SER A 15 -16.55 -9.61 -42.78
N PRO A 16 -15.34 -9.47 -42.19
CA PRO A 16 -14.81 -10.48 -41.29
C PRO A 16 -15.38 -10.27 -39.88
N SER A 17 -16.47 -10.97 -39.58
CA SER A 17 -16.95 -11.18 -38.22
C SER A 17 -16.16 -12.35 -37.62
N LEU A 18 -15.06 -12.06 -36.91
CA LEU A 18 -14.34 -13.08 -36.15
C LEU A 18 -14.95 -13.20 -34.75
N VAL A 19 -16.08 -13.89 -34.65
CA VAL A 19 -16.57 -14.40 -33.36
C VAL A 19 -15.97 -15.80 -33.22
N VAL A 20 -14.88 -15.93 -32.47
CA VAL A 20 -14.41 -17.23 -31.99
C VAL A 20 -15.03 -17.46 -30.62
N PRO A 21 -15.89 -18.48 -30.43
CA PRO A 21 -16.34 -18.85 -29.11
C PRO A 21 -15.21 -19.65 -28.44
N MET A 22 -14.44 -19.02 -27.55
CA MET A 22 -13.58 -19.76 -26.64
C MET A 22 -14.42 -20.24 -25.46
N ALA A 23 -14.65 -21.55 -25.40
CA ALA A 23 -15.17 -22.20 -24.21
C ALA A 23 -14.10 -22.15 -23.09
N MET A 24 -14.48 -21.65 -21.92
CA MET A 24 -13.69 -21.75 -20.69
C MET A 24 -13.64 -23.22 -20.25
N PRO A 25 -12.51 -23.73 -19.73
CA PRO A 25 -12.49 -25.04 -19.08
C PRO A 25 -13.25 -24.98 -17.74
N ASP A 26 -14.05 -26.01 -17.47
CA ASP A 26 -14.77 -26.19 -16.21
C ASP A 26 -13.78 -26.31 -15.04
N HIS A 27 -13.74 -25.30 -14.17
CA HIS A 27 -13.12 -25.38 -12.85
C HIS A 27 -14.17 -25.74 -11.79
N PRO A 28 -13.82 -26.54 -10.78
CA PRO A 28 -14.76 -26.96 -9.73
C PRO A 28 -15.27 -25.75 -8.95
N GLU A 29 -16.53 -25.80 -8.50
CA GLU A 29 -17.26 -24.73 -7.81
C GLU A 29 -16.44 -24.06 -6.70
N ILE A 30 -15.84 -22.91 -7.03
CA ILE A 30 -15.34 -21.94 -6.06
C ILE A 30 -16.53 -21.09 -5.63
N ASP A 31 -16.72 -20.96 -4.31
CA ASP A 31 -17.77 -20.12 -3.72
C ASP A 31 -17.61 -18.69 -4.22
N ARG A 32 -18.61 -18.19 -4.97
CA ARG A 32 -18.53 -16.92 -5.69
C ARG A 32 -18.58 -15.76 -4.71
N THR A 33 -17.55 -14.92 -4.73
CA THR A 33 -17.45 -13.69 -3.95
C THR A 33 -18.50 -12.65 -4.40
N PRO A 34 -18.80 -11.63 -3.59
CA PRO A 34 -19.65 -10.50 -4.01
C PRO A 34 -19.13 -9.81 -5.29
N LEU A 35 -17.81 -9.74 -5.46
CA LEU A 35 -17.15 -9.19 -6.66
C LEU A 35 -17.52 -9.98 -7.93
N ASP A 36 -17.61 -11.31 -7.85
CA ASP A 36 -18.03 -12.16 -8.97
C ASP A 36 -19.46 -11.87 -9.44
N ARG A 37 -20.32 -11.39 -8.53
CA ARG A 37 -21.71 -11.02 -8.86
C ARG A 37 -21.83 -9.64 -9.51
N ASP A 38 -20.90 -8.74 -9.22
CA ASP A 38 -20.86 -7.39 -9.79
C ASP A 38 -20.19 -7.39 -11.18
N LEU A 39 -19.16 -8.22 -11.38
CA LEU A 39 -18.54 -8.46 -12.69
C LEU A 39 -19.50 -9.09 -13.73
N ASP A 40 -20.51 -9.83 -13.28
CA ASP A 40 -21.56 -10.39 -14.16
C ASP A 40 -22.61 -9.34 -14.61
N ARG A 41 -22.71 -8.18 -13.92
CA ARG A 41 -23.75 -7.16 -14.17
C ARG A 41 -23.30 -6.03 -15.09
N ASP A 42 -22.00 -5.81 -15.24
CA ASP A 42 -21.46 -4.74 -16.07
C ASP A 42 -20.40 -5.28 -17.06
N PRO A 43 -20.74 -5.35 -18.36
CA PRO A 43 -19.81 -5.78 -19.40
C PRO A 43 -18.52 -4.96 -19.50
N ALA A 44 -18.53 -3.69 -19.06
CA ALA A 44 -17.35 -2.83 -19.05
C ALA A 44 -16.41 -3.19 -17.89
N LEU A 45 -16.96 -3.45 -16.69
CA LEU A 45 -16.22 -4.00 -15.55
C LEU A 45 -15.63 -5.37 -15.85
N ARG A 46 -16.39 -6.24 -16.53
CA ARG A 46 -15.91 -7.56 -16.97
C ARG A 46 -14.77 -7.47 -17.99
N ALA A 47 -14.86 -6.52 -18.93
CA ALA A 47 -13.81 -6.27 -19.91
C ALA A 47 -12.57 -5.66 -19.26
N ALA A 48 -12.73 -4.71 -18.33
CA ALA A 48 -11.64 -4.14 -17.55
C ALA A 48 -10.96 -5.22 -16.69
N PHE A 49 -11.72 -6.06 -16.00
CA PHE A 49 -11.19 -7.16 -15.20
C PHE A 49 -10.49 -8.22 -16.05
N ALA A 50 -11.01 -8.54 -17.24
CA ALA A 50 -10.36 -9.46 -18.18
C ALA A 50 -9.05 -8.88 -18.74
N ILE A 51 -8.98 -7.58 -19.02
CA ILE A 51 -7.74 -6.89 -19.44
C ILE A 51 -6.72 -6.90 -18.30
N VAL A 52 -7.14 -6.58 -17.07
CA VAL A 52 -6.30 -6.59 -15.86
C VAL A 52 -5.75 -8.00 -15.57
N TYR A 53 -6.59 -9.03 -15.68
CA TYR A 53 -6.21 -10.41 -15.34
C TYR A 53 -5.36 -11.09 -16.43
N TYR A 54 -5.63 -10.86 -17.72
CA TYR A 54 -4.83 -11.44 -18.81
C TYR A 54 -3.48 -10.74 -19.01
N ASN A 55 -3.39 -9.44 -18.72
CA ASN A 55 -2.12 -8.72 -18.78
C ASN A 55 -1.23 -8.94 -17.55
N LYS A 56 -1.72 -9.63 -16.50
CA LYS A 56 -0.97 -9.92 -15.28
C LYS A 56 0.41 -10.53 -15.54
N GLN A 57 0.50 -11.59 -16.36
CA GLN A 57 1.77 -12.28 -16.58
C GLN A 57 2.77 -11.48 -17.42
N GLU A 58 2.29 -10.74 -18.42
CA GLU A 58 3.15 -9.88 -19.25
C GLU A 58 3.55 -8.58 -18.53
N PHE A 59 2.66 -8.05 -17.68
CA PHE A 59 2.90 -6.92 -16.80
C PHE A 59 3.97 -7.23 -15.77
N LEU A 60 3.81 -8.33 -15.01
CA LEU A 60 4.82 -8.76 -14.05
C LEU A 60 6.16 -9.01 -14.75
N GLN A 61 6.18 -9.65 -15.92
CA GLN A 61 7.44 -9.84 -16.69
C GLN A 61 8.06 -8.53 -17.21
N SER A 62 7.26 -7.53 -17.54
CA SER A 62 7.77 -6.23 -18.02
C SER A 62 8.23 -5.35 -16.88
N LEU A 63 7.51 -5.35 -15.75
CA LEU A 63 7.92 -4.76 -14.49
C LEU A 63 9.24 -5.40 -14.03
N HIS A 64 9.32 -6.75 -14.02
CA HIS A 64 10.56 -7.47 -13.72
C HIS A 64 11.69 -7.08 -14.68
N LYS A 65 11.44 -6.89 -15.99
CA LYS A 65 12.47 -6.45 -16.94
C LYS A 65 12.93 -5.01 -16.73
N VAL A 66 12.05 -4.12 -16.28
CA VAL A 66 12.41 -2.74 -15.93
C VAL A 66 13.24 -2.75 -14.65
N ILE A 67 12.85 -3.56 -13.66
CA ILE A 67 13.60 -3.79 -12.42
C ILE A 67 14.96 -4.46 -12.72
N GLU A 68 15.03 -5.50 -13.56
CA GLU A 68 16.26 -6.22 -13.92
C GLU A 68 17.28 -5.39 -14.73
N GLN A 69 16.86 -4.30 -15.39
CA GLN A 69 17.79 -3.36 -16.03
C GLN A 69 18.57 -2.52 -15.01
N VAL A 70 18.17 -2.56 -13.75
CA VAL A 70 18.90 -2.09 -12.58
C VAL A 70 19.49 -3.34 -11.91
N SER A 71 20.82 -3.42 -11.83
CA SER A 71 21.49 -4.66 -11.43
C SER A 71 21.25 -5.01 -9.95
N TYR A 72 20.33 -5.93 -9.68
CA TYR A 72 20.10 -6.57 -8.38
C TYR A 72 20.82 -7.93 -8.28
N ASN A 73 21.36 -8.24 -7.10
CA ASN A 73 22.12 -9.46 -6.80
C ASN A 73 21.43 -10.25 -5.68
N PRO A 74 20.69 -11.35 -5.98
CA PRO A 74 19.80 -12.05 -5.06
C PRO A 74 20.52 -12.99 -4.07
N ALA A 75 21.76 -12.69 -3.67
CA ALA A 75 22.64 -13.67 -3.01
C ALA A 75 23.28 -13.21 -1.69
N GLU A 76 22.80 -12.14 -1.04
CA GLU A 76 23.11 -11.92 0.37
C GLU A 76 21.98 -12.47 1.23
N GLU A 77 22.09 -13.78 1.55
CA GLU A 77 21.36 -14.36 2.68
C GLU A 77 21.56 -13.44 3.90
N LEU A 78 20.46 -12.87 4.39
CA LEU A 78 20.38 -12.12 5.64
C LEU A 78 21.05 -12.94 6.74
N LYS A 79 22.23 -12.48 7.18
CA LYS A 79 22.94 -13.09 8.30
C LYS A 79 22.09 -12.90 9.55
N ILE A 80 21.60 -14.01 10.09
CA ILE A 80 20.96 -14.07 11.40
C ILE A 80 21.98 -13.58 12.43
N ASP A 81 21.67 -12.48 13.13
CA ASP A 81 22.46 -12.08 14.29
C ASP A 81 22.05 -12.94 15.49
N GLU A 82 22.95 -13.83 15.91
CA GLU A 82 22.77 -14.69 17.09
C GLU A 82 23.13 -13.97 18.42
N SER A 83 23.35 -12.65 18.40
CA SER A 83 23.92 -11.90 19.52
C SER A 83 23.05 -11.86 20.79
N CYS A 84 21.74 -12.14 20.71
CA CYS A 84 20.87 -12.26 21.89
C CYS A 84 20.77 -13.69 22.44
N ALA A 85 21.92 -14.31 22.64
CA ALA A 85 22.05 -15.51 23.45
C ALA A 85 22.00 -15.13 24.95
N SER A 86 20.81 -15.16 25.56
CA SER A 86 20.60 -15.82 26.88
C SER A 86 19.22 -15.67 27.54
N SER A 87 18.26 -14.88 27.03
CA SER A 87 16.93 -14.82 27.69
C SER A 87 15.72 -14.47 26.82
N THR A 88 15.86 -14.14 25.54
CA THR A 88 14.72 -13.75 24.70
C THR A 88 14.35 -14.85 23.71
N PRO A 89 13.10 -15.35 23.66
CA PRO A 89 12.70 -16.42 22.75
C PRO A 89 12.40 -15.93 21.31
N PHE A 90 12.98 -14.80 20.89
CA PHE A 90 12.83 -14.29 19.52
C PHE A 90 13.82 -14.98 18.59
N LYS A 91 13.32 -15.60 17.52
CA LYS A 91 14.13 -15.96 16.33
C LYS A 91 13.73 -15.03 15.21
N SER A 92 14.70 -14.43 14.55
CA SER A 92 14.42 -13.36 13.60
C SER A 92 15.41 -13.36 12.44
N ALA A 93 14.88 -13.26 11.23
CA ALA A 93 15.59 -12.66 10.10
C ALA A 93 15.33 -11.14 10.21
N ILE A 94 16.22 -10.39 10.88
CA ILE A 94 15.95 -8.98 11.20
C ILE A 94 16.27 -8.13 9.99
N ILE A 95 15.23 -7.69 9.31
CA ILE A 95 15.26 -6.46 8.52
C ILE A 95 14.58 -5.39 9.39
N GLY A 96 15.33 -4.37 9.82
CA GLY A 96 14.76 -3.22 10.54
C GLY A 96 15.43 -2.78 11.86
N GLY A 97 16.43 -3.51 12.36
CA GLY A 97 17.31 -3.05 13.47
C GLY A 97 16.59 -2.88 14.82
N MET A 98 15.75 -3.86 15.17
CA MET A 98 15.04 -3.93 16.46
C MET A 98 15.75 -4.78 17.52
N ASP A 99 16.94 -5.31 17.24
CA ASP A 99 17.70 -6.21 18.10
C ASP A 99 17.76 -5.70 19.55
N ASP A 100 18.27 -4.49 19.73
CA ASP A 100 18.42 -3.88 21.06
C ASP A 100 17.11 -3.82 21.85
N LEU A 101 15.98 -3.58 21.18
CA LEU A 101 14.67 -3.43 21.83
C LEU A 101 14.07 -4.80 22.15
N LEU A 102 14.18 -5.76 21.24
CA LEU A 102 13.70 -7.12 21.45
C LEU A 102 14.48 -7.80 22.58
N CYS A 103 15.75 -7.47 22.78
CA CYS A 103 16.54 -8.03 23.88
C CYS A 103 16.21 -7.41 25.26
N GLN A 104 15.35 -6.39 25.30
CA GLN A 104 14.89 -5.76 26.54
C GLN A 104 13.50 -6.24 27.00
N VAL A 105 12.80 -7.07 26.21
CA VAL A 105 11.44 -7.51 26.55
C VAL A 105 11.39 -8.91 27.14
N ASP A 106 10.55 -9.10 28.15
CA ASP A 106 10.17 -10.41 28.66
C ASP A 106 8.91 -10.88 27.93
N VAL A 107 9.02 -11.96 27.14
CA VAL A 107 7.87 -12.52 26.42
C VAL A 107 6.85 -13.15 27.37
N ALA A 108 7.25 -13.57 28.58
CA ALA A 108 6.30 -14.01 29.58
C ALA A 108 5.40 -12.88 30.11
N SER A 109 5.80 -11.62 29.89
CA SER A 109 4.99 -10.43 30.20
C SER A 109 3.93 -10.10 29.12
N ALA A 110 3.80 -10.92 28.08
CA ALA A 110 2.87 -10.68 26.98
C ALA A 110 1.43 -10.51 27.49
N GLU A 111 0.94 -9.28 27.44
CA GLU A 111 -0.43 -8.93 27.79
C GLU A 111 -1.23 -8.72 26.51
N ARG A 112 -2.35 -9.44 26.37
CA ARG A 112 -3.26 -9.19 25.26
C ARG A 112 -3.93 -7.83 25.43
N ALA A 113 -4.07 -7.07 24.34
CA ALA A 113 -4.85 -5.84 24.35
C ALA A 113 -6.35 -6.17 24.54
N ASP A 114 -7.00 -5.51 25.50
CA ASP A 114 -8.41 -5.74 25.89
C ASP A 114 -9.44 -5.09 24.93
N ASN A 115 -9.08 -4.88 23.66
CA ASN A 115 -9.74 -3.89 22.80
C ASN A 115 -10.72 -4.51 21.78
N GLY A 116 -10.86 -5.83 21.73
CA GLY A 116 -11.88 -6.51 20.92
C GLY A 116 -11.58 -6.67 19.42
N THR A 117 -10.43 -6.21 18.90
CA THR A 117 -9.98 -6.44 17.53
C THR A 117 -8.58 -7.06 17.53
N SER A 118 -8.44 -8.17 16.78
CA SER A 118 -7.21 -8.96 16.51
C SER A 118 -6.35 -9.34 17.74
N GLU A 119 -5.42 -10.28 17.55
CA GLU A 119 -4.60 -10.80 18.65
C GLU A 119 -3.40 -9.88 18.94
N VAL A 120 -3.62 -8.63 19.37
CA VAL A 120 -2.49 -7.73 19.67
C VAL A 120 -1.94 -8.01 21.08
N TYR A 121 -0.61 -8.10 21.20
CA TYR A 121 0.10 -8.30 22.47
C TYR A 121 1.02 -7.14 22.78
N PHE A 122 1.04 -6.71 24.04
CA PHE A 122 2.05 -5.80 24.58
C PHE A 122 3.13 -6.61 25.29
N LEU A 123 4.38 -6.42 24.88
CA LEU A 123 5.55 -6.98 25.55
C LEU A 123 6.22 -5.88 26.38
N ALA A 124 6.48 -6.17 27.65
CA ALA A 124 7.09 -5.26 28.60
C ALA A 124 8.51 -5.66 28.96
N ASP A 125 9.29 -4.71 29.49
CA ASP A 125 10.56 -4.99 30.14
C ASP A 125 10.37 -5.53 31.58
N ASP A 126 11.46 -5.88 32.25
CA ASP A 126 11.47 -6.36 33.64
C ASP A 126 10.85 -5.36 34.64
N ALA A 127 10.74 -4.08 34.27
CA ALA A 127 10.10 -3.05 35.08
C ALA A 127 8.59 -2.93 34.81
N GLY A 128 8.03 -3.76 33.92
CA GLY A 128 6.63 -3.73 33.51
C GLY A 128 6.30 -2.60 32.54
N GLN A 129 7.30 -1.93 31.96
CA GLN A 129 7.07 -0.89 30.96
C GLN A 129 6.91 -1.52 29.59
N ARG A 130 5.78 -1.27 28.92
CA ARG A 130 5.55 -1.70 27.53
C ARG A 130 6.63 -1.14 26.60
N LYS A 131 7.21 -2.01 25.79
CA LYS A 131 8.28 -1.68 24.82
C LYS A 131 7.93 -2.08 23.40
N VAL A 132 7.15 -3.13 23.22
CA VAL A 132 6.83 -3.69 21.91
C VAL A 132 5.34 -4.01 21.83
N VAL A 133 4.75 -3.70 20.69
CA VAL A 133 3.45 -4.19 20.25
C VAL A 133 3.71 -5.33 19.28
N PHE A 134 3.21 -6.52 19.57
CA PHE A 134 3.33 -7.69 18.72
C PHE A 134 1.98 -8.07 18.14
N LYS A 135 1.92 -8.23 16.81
CA LYS A 135 0.72 -8.64 16.06
C LYS A 135 1.02 -9.98 15.35
N PRO A 136 0.48 -11.11 15.84
CA PRO A 136 0.59 -12.42 15.20
C PRO A 136 0.08 -12.45 13.77
N ALA A 137 0.76 -13.24 12.95
CA ALA A 137 0.34 -13.68 11.64
C ALA A 137 0.00 -15.17 11.70
N VAL A 138 -1.29 -15.48 11.57
CA VAL A 138 -1.83 -16.85 11.67
C VAL A 138 -2.34 -17.39 10.33
N ASP A 139 -2.45 -16.52 9.33
CA ASP A 139 -2.90 -16.81 7.98
C ASP A 139 -2.26 -15.83 6.97
N ALA A 140 -2.56 -16.00 5.69
CA ALA A 140 -1.99 -15.18 4.62
C ALA A 140 -2.39 -13.69 4.69
N GLU A 141 -3.56 -13.38 5.26
CA GLU A 141 -4.02 -11.99 5.40
C GLU A 141 -3.23 -11.27 6.49
N THR A 142 -3.08 -11.92 7.64
CA THR A 142 -2.31 -11.40 8.78
C THR A 142 -0.80 -11.43 8.52
N GLU A 143 -0.30 -12.35 7.70
CA GLU A 143 1.08 -12.34 7.18
C GLU A 143 1.33 -11.13 6.28
N ARG A 144 0.43 -10.85 5.32
CA ARG A 144 0.50 -9.63 4.51
C ARG A 144 0.44 -8.38 5.37
N ALA A 145 -0.44 -8.35 6.38
CA ALA A 145 -0.51 -7.23 7.33
C ALA A 145 0.81 -7.01 8.07
N ALA A 146 1.48 -8.07 8.52
CA ALA A 146 2.78 -7.97 9.18
C ALA A 146 3.87 -7.44 8.23
N ILE A 147 3.89 -7.90 6.98
CA ILE A 147 4.78 -7.39 5.93
C ILE A 147 4.54 -5.90 5.69
N ASN A 148 3.27 -5.49 5.58
CA ASN A 148 2.89 -4.09 5.38
C ASN A 148 3.38 -3.18 6.53
N GLU A 149 3.28 -3.65 7.78
CA GLU A 149 3.79 -2.92 8.95
C GLU A 149 5.29 -2.68 8.88
N GLN A 150 6.07 -3.71 8.54
CA GLN A 150 7.52 -3.58 8.38
C GLN A 150 7.88 -2.69 7.18
N ALA A 151 7.23 -2.92 6.03
CA ALA A 151 7.48 -2.17 4.81
C ALA A 151 7.20 -0.67 4.99
N ALA A 152 6.13 -0.30 5.71
CA ALA A 152 5.85 1.10 6.03
C ALA A 152 6.98 1.75 6.85
N TYR A 153 7.51 1.05 7.86
CA TYR A 153 8.66 1.54 8.64
C TYR A 153 9.93 1.68 7.78
N LEU A 154 10.24 0.69 6.95
CA LEU A 154 11.44 0.73 6.11
C LEU A 154 11.35 1.86 5.07
N LEU A 155 10.16 2.07 4.48
CA LEU A 155 9.91 3.14 3.51
C LEU A 155 9.89 4.54 4.15
N ASP A 156 9.49 4.64 5.41
CA ASP A 156 9.39 5.91 6.15
C ASP A 156 10.73 6.61 6.30
N ARG A 157 11.81 5.86 6.57
CA ARG A 157 13.17 6.39 6.83
C ARG A 157 13.19 7.50 7.89
N GLY A 158 12.21 7.52 8.80
CA GLY A 158 12.04 8.50 9.87
C GLY A 158 11.33 9.79 9.46
N LEU A 159 10.78 9.88 8.24
CA LEU A 159 10.08 11.07 7.75
C LEU A 159 8.81 11.33 8.56
N ALA A 160 7.84 10.42 8.50
CA ALA A 160 6.59 10.46 9.27
C ALA A 160 6.78 10.00 10.72
N GLY A 161 7.87 9.29 11.01
CA GLY A 161 8.20 8.82 12.35
C GLY A 161 7.51 7.51 12.69
N VAL A 162 7.35 6.61 11.71
CA VAL A 162 6.84 5.26 11.96
C VAL A 162 7.75 4.58 12.99
N PRO A 163 7.21 4.04 14.09
CA PRO A 163 8.03 3.37 15.09
C PRO A 163 8.77 2.18 14.48
N LYS A 164 9.96 1.88 15.01
CA LYS A 164 10.75 0.74 14.55
C LYS A 164 9.90 -0.52 14.49
N THR A 165 9.86 -1.15 13.31
CA THR A 165 9.02 -2.32 13.06
C THR A 165 9.82 -3.40 12.35
N ALA A 166 9.67 -4.65 12.79
CA ALA A 166 10.35 -5.80 12.23
C ALA A 166 9.45 -7.03 12.25
N LEU A 167 9.72 -7.97 11.36
CA LEU A 167 9.12 -9.31 11.40
C LEU A 167 9.90 -10.20 12.37
N GLY A 168 9.20 -11.09 13.07
CA GLY A 168 9.85 -12.06 13.94
C GLY A 168 8.89 -13.08 14.54
N SER A 169 9.46 -14.13 15.12
CA SER A 169 8.69 -15.16 15.81
C SER A 169 8.88 -15.09 17.32
N VAL A 170 7.78 -15.21 18.06
CA VAL A 170 7.69 -15.11 19.52
C VAL A 170 7.05 -16.35 20.09
N LYS A 171 7.56 -16.86 21.22
CA LYS A 171 6.91 -17.96 21.93
C LYS A 171 5.82 -17.45 22.86
N LEU A 172 4.57 -17.49 22.41
CA LEU A 172 3.43 -16.99 23.17
C LEU A 172 2.68 -18.10 23.91
N GLY A 173 2.01 -17.72 25.01
CA GLY A 173 1.12 -18.59 25.77
C GLY A 173 1.81 -19.63 26.67
N ALA A 174 1.01 -20.35 27.45
CA ALA A 174 1.49 -21.34 28.42
C ALA A 174 2.23 -22.53 27.78
N GLU A 175 1.93 -22.81 26.51
CA GLU A 175 2.55 -23.89 25.74
C GLU A 175 3.82 -23.47 25.00
N ASN A 176 4.20 -22.18 25.06
CA ASN A 176 5.35 -21.59 24.36
C ASN A 176 5.33 -21.88 22.84
N GLU A 177 4.17 -21.73 22.21
CA GLU A 177 4.01 -21.91 20.78
C GLU A 177 4.73 -20.79 20.02
N GLU A 178 5.53 -21.14 19.02
CA GLU A 178 6.27 -20.18 18.21
C GLU A 178 5.30 -19.54 17.20
N THR A 179 5.03 -18.25 17.39
CA THR A 179 4.07 -17.46 16.61
C THR A 179 4.84 -16.40 15.83
N PHE A 180 4.73 -16.44 14.49
CA PHE A 180 5.28 -15.40 13.61
C PHE A 180 4.38 -14.15 13.61
N GLY A 181 4.93 -12.97 13.36
CA GLY A 181 4.17 -11.73 13.27
C GLY A 181 5.04 -10.49 13.13
N SER A 182 4.41 -9.31 13.22
CA SER A 182 5.11 -8.03 13.28
C SER A 182 5.33 -7.59 14.74
N ALA A 183 6.52 -7.07 15.01
CA ALA A 183 6.88 -6.42 16.26
C ALA A 183 7.15 -4.94 15.98
N GLN A 184 6.46 -4.05 16.66
CA GLN A 184 6.63 -2.61 16.53
C GLN A 184 6.99 -1.99 17.89
N ALA A 185 7.91 -1.03 17.90
CA ALA A 185 8.25 -0.29 19.10
C ALA A 185 6.99 0.41 19.66
N PHE A 186 6.72 0.19 20.94
CA PHE A 186 5.61 0.83 21.63
C PHE A 186 5.84 2.34 21.71
N VAL A 187 4.80 3.11 21.40
CA VAL A 187 4.83 4.58 21.46
C VAL A 187 4.12 5.05 22.73
N PRO A 188 4.85 5.63 23.71
CA PRO A 188 4.23 6.25 24.87
C PRO A 188 3.49 7.53 24.45
N GLY A 189 2.19 7.57 24.69
CA GLY A 189 1.36 8.70 24.31
C GLY A 189 -0.12 8.47 24.59
N GLU A 190 -0.93 9.41 24.12
CA GLU A 190 -2.38 9.34 24.14
C GLU A 190 -2.91 9.12 22.72
N ASP A 191 -4.07 8.48 22.62
CA ASP A 191 -4.74 8.25 21.34
C ASP A 191 -5.20 9.60 20.75
N ALA A 192 -4.94 9.83 19.45
CA ALA A 192 -5.31 11.09 18.82
C ALA A 192 -6.83 11.31 18.71
N THR A 193 -7.67 10.28 18.94
CA THR A 193 -9.13 10.39 19.03
C THR A 193 -9.60 11.29 20.17
N ASP A 194 -8.79 11.46 21.23
CA ASP A 194 -9.07 12.37 22.34
C ASP A 194 -8.85 13.86 21.97
N TYR A 195 -8.35 14.12 20.76
CA TYR A 195 -7.95 15.44 20.28
C TYR A 195 -8.72 15.88 19.04
N GLY A 196 -8.98 17.20 18.95
CA GLY A 196 -9.48 17.79 17.71
C GLY A 196 -8.34 18.03 16.72
N ALA A 197 -8.50 17.63 15.46
CA ALA A 197 -7.44 17.69 14.43
C ALA A 197 -6.72 19.05 14.29
N ASN A 198 -7.35 20.16 14.66
CA ASN A 198 -6.75 21.51 14.66
C ASN A 198 -5.51 21.66 15.57
N VAL A 199 -5.32 20.77 16.55
CA VAL A 199 -4.22 20.89 17.53
C VAL A 199 -2.92 20.27 17.03
N PHE A 200 -2.98 19.47 15.96
CA PHE A 200 -1.83 18.74 15.44
C PHE A 200 -0.85 19.68 14.73
N ALA A 201 0.44 19.41 14.89
CA ALA A 201 1.47 20.16 14.20
C ALA A 201 1.33 19.94 12.69
N LYS A 202 1.34 21.03 11.92
CA LYS A 202 1.30 20.96 10.44
C LYS A 202 2.36 20.03 9.87
N ASP A 203 3.54 20.15 10.44
CA ASP A 203 4.74 19.43 10.07
C ASP A 203 4.57 17.90 10.16
N ASP A 204 3.93 17.42 11.23
CA ASP A 204 3.62 16.00 11.41
C ASP A 204 2.53 15.54 10.44
N VAL A 205 1.43 16.31 10.32
CA VAL A 205 0.33 15.98 9.40
C VAL A 205 0.83 15.87 7.96
N HIS A 206 1.73 16.76 7.54
CA HIS A 206 2.31 16.74 6.20
C HIS A 206 3.21 15.52 5.99
N ARG A 207 4.10 15.20 6.94
CA ARG A 207 5.00 14.04 6.84
C ARG A 207 4.22 12.72 6.82
N ILE A 208 3.24 12.57 7.70
CA ILE A 208 2.35 11.40 7.73
C ILE A 208 1.55 11.28 6.43
N GLY A 209 1.00 12.40 5.95
CA GLY A 209 0.29 12.41 4.68
C GLY A 209 1.16 12.06 3.47
N VAL A 210 2.43 12.48 3.46
CA VAL A 210 3.38 12.07 2.42
C VAL A 210 3.59 10.56 2.45
N LEU A 211 3.81 9.95 3.62
CA LEU A 211 3.94 8.50 3.73
C LEU A 211 2.65 7.78 3.32
N ASP A 212 1.50 8.18 3.87
CA ASP A 212 0.20 7.56 3.60
C ASP A 212 -0.19 7.66 2.11
N ALA A 213 0.19 8.76 1.44
CA ALA A 213 0.01 8.91 -0.01
C ALA A 213 0.81 7.86 -0.77
N ARG A 214 2.08 7.64 -0.38
CA ARG A 214 2.98 6.69 -1.05
C ARG A 214 2.55 5.25 -0.83
N ILE A 215 2.26 4.87 0.41
CA ILE A 215 1.83 3.50 0.75
C ILE A 215 0.35 3.25 0.45
N LEU A 216 -0.38 4.27 0.01
CA LEU A 216 -1.81 4.23 -0.31
C LEU A 216 -2.62 3.61 0.85
N ASN A 217 -2.43 4.18 2.04
CA ASN A 217 -3.05 3.68 3.27
C ASN A 217 -4.59 3.64 3.12
N ARG A 218 -5.20 2.52 3.51
CA ARG A 218 -6.66 2.30 3.41
C ARG A 218 -7.40 2.53 4.72
N ASP A 219 -6.69 2.84 5.80
CA ASP A 219 -7.31 2.93 7.13
C ASP A 219 -6.61 3.94 8.04
N ARG A 220 -6.09 5.06 7.52
CA ARG A 220 -5.58 6.10 8.42
C ARG A 220 -6.74 6.90 9.02
N HIS A 221 -6.95 6.71 10.33
CA HIS A 221 -7.83 7.52 11.15
C HIS A 221 -7.15 7.95 12.46
N ALA A 222 -7.80 8.81 13.24
CA ALA A 222 -7.26 9.29 14.53
C ALA A 222 -6.84 8.16 15.50
N GLY A 223 -7.56 7.03 15.53
CA GLY A 223 -7.16 5.87 16.35
C GLY A 223 -5.86 5.17 15.93
N ASN A 224 -5.34 5.50 14.74
CA ASN A 224 -4.06 4.98 14.22
C ASN A 224 -2.95 6.04 14.37
N LEU A 225 -3.16 7.03 15.23
CA LEU A 225 -2.24 8.12 15.47
C LEU A 225 -2.04 8.31 16.98
N MET A 226 -0.79 8.39 17.40
CA MET A 226 -0.41 8.61 18.80
C MET A 226 0.08 10.04 18.99
N MET A 227 -0.47 10.72 19.99
CA MET A 227 0.02 12.01 20.47
C MET A 227 1.05 11.79 21.58
N THR A 228 2.32 12.09 21.30
CA THR A 228 3.39 11.94 22.30
C THR A 228 3.37 13.08 23.33
N GLN A 229 4.09 12.90 24.44
CA GLN A 229 4.25 13.95 25.45
C GLN A 229 4.88 15.24 24.90
N ASP A 230 5.74 15.10 23.90
CA ASP A 230 6.39 16.22 23.19
C ASP A 230 5.48 16.84 22.11
N LYS A 231 4.19 16.45 22.09
CA LYS A 231 3.17 16.92 21.14
C LYS A 231 3.52 16.63 19.68
N ARG A 232 4.23 15.52 19.45
CA ARG A 232 4.42 14.98 18.10
C ARG A 232 3.31 13.98 17.81
N LEU A 233 2.82 14.00 16.57
CA LEU A 233 1.89 13.01 16.07
C LEU A 233 2.67 11.88 15.40
N VAL A 234 2.44 10.64 15.83
CA VAL A 234 3.17 9.46 15.37
C VAL A 234 2.20 8.47 14.73
N PRO A 235 2.41 8.05 13.47
CA PRO A 235 1.58 7.05 12.82
C PRO A 235 1.91 5.64 13.31
N ILE A 236 0.89 4.89 13.66
CA ILE A 236 0.96 3.46 13.97
C ILE A 236 -0.02 2.71 13.06
N ASP A 237 -0.03 1.38 13.11
CA ASP A 237 -1.00 0.55 12.40
C ASP A 237 -1.04 0.75 10.87
N HIS A 238 -0.10 0.14 10.18
CA HIS A 238 0.02 0.20 8.72
C HIS A 238 -0.43 -1.08 8.02
N ALA A 239 -1.05 -2.01 8.76
CA ALA A 239 -1.50 -3.32 8.26
C ALA A 239 -2.33 -3.24 6.96
N LEU A 240 -3.16 -2.21 6.82
CA LEU A 240 -4.04 -1.98 5.65
C LEU A 240 -3.42 -1.06 4.57
N SER A 241 -2.10 -1.04 4.46
CA SER A 241 -1.37 -0.31 3.39
C SER A 241 -1.08 -1.20 2.18
N PHE A 242 -0.41 -0.64 1.16
CA PHE A 242 0.10 -1.34 -0.01
C PHE A 242 -0.98 -2.13 -0.78
N PRO A 243 -2.07 -1.47 -1.22
CA PRO A 243 -3.18 -2.14 -1.90
C PRO A 243 -2.74 -2.86 -3.18
N ASP A 244 -3.35 -4.01 -3.47
CA ASP A 244 -3.29 -4.64 -4.78
C ASP A 244 -4.05 -3.76 -5.79
N VAL A 245 -3.28 -3.18 -6.71
CA VAL A 245 -3.80 -2.27 -7.75
C VAL A 245 -4.68 -2.97 -8.79
N ASN A 246 -4.58 -4.30 -8.91
CA ASN A 246 -5.37 -5.11 -9.82
C ASN A 246 -6.61 -5.73 -9.11
N GLY A 247 -6.55 -5.86 -7.78
CA GLY A 247 -7.60 -6.47 -6.95
C GLY A 247 -8.77 -5.54 -6.58
N GLY A 248 -8.76 -4.29 -7.05
CA GLY A 248 -9.77 -3.28 -6.70
C GLY A 248 -9.55 -2.61 -5.34
N GLU A 249 -8.48 -2.97 -4.61
CA GLU A 249 -8.17 -2.41 -3.29
C GLU A 249 -7.83 -0.90 -3.33
N LEU A 250 -7.47 -0.35 -4.50
CA LEU A 250 -7.32 1.09 -4.69
C LEU A 250 -8.59 1.88 -4.37
N ALA A 251 -9.77 1.26 -4.49
CA ALA A 251 -11.02 1.89 -4.09
C ALA A 251 -11.04 2.25 -2.60
N ASP A 252 -10.31 1.48 -1.79
CA ASP A 252 -10.33 1.52 -0.33
C ASP A 252 -9.29 2.46 0.29
N VAL A 253 -8.47 3.12 -0.54
CA VAL A 253 -7.55 4.17 -0.05
C VAL A 253 -8.34 5.21 0.73
N SER A 254 -7.92 5.43 1.97
CA SER A 254 -8.61 6.26 2.95
C SER A 254 -7.63 6.75 4.00
N SER A 255 -7.48 8.07 4.08
CA SER A 255 -6.66 8.70 5.09
C SER A 255 -7.25 10.04 5.53
N GLU A 256 -7.58 10.14 6.81
CA GLU A 256 -8.12 11.36 7.41
C GLU A 256 -7.11 12.52 7.36
N VAL A 257 -5.80 12.23 7.39
CA VAL A 257 -4.77 13.28 7.44
C VAL A 257 -4.77 14.16 6.19
N PHE A 258 -5.24 13.65 5.05
CA PHE A 258 -5.44 14.45 3.83
C PHE A 258 -6.50 15.54 4.00
N PHE A 259 -7.42 15.38 4.95
CA PHE A 259 -8.58 16.26 5.12
C PHE A 259 -8.48 17.14 6.37
N TYR A 260 -7.43 16.97 7.17
CA TYR A 260 -7.15 17.85 8.29
C TYR A 260 -6.87 19.28 7.82
N PRO A 261 -7.19 20.32 8.63
CA PRO A 261 -6.99 21.72 8.27
C PRO A 261 -5.58 22.04 7.75
N GLN A 262 -4.57 21.43 8.37
CA GLN A 262 -3.15 21.57 8.07
C GLN A 262 -2.82 21.09 6.64
N ALA A 263 -3.52 20.07 6.14
CA ALA A 263 -3.28 19.54 4.79
C ALA A 263 -3.62 20.53 3.67
N LYS A 264 -4.40 21.58 3.97
CA LYS A 264 -4.73 22.68 3.04
C LYS A 264 -3.69 23.79 3.03
N GLU A 265 -2.68 23.71 3.89
CA GLU A 265 -1.56 24.63 3.89
C GLU A 265 -0.45 24.15 2.94
N PRO A 266 0.36 25.07 2.38
CA PRO A 266 1.53 24.69 1.59
C PRO A 266 2.53 23.87 2.39
N PHE A 267 3.17 22.90 1.72
CA PHE A 267 4.34 22.20 2.24
C PHE A 267 5.47 23.18 2.57
N SER A 268 6.33 22.80 3.51
CA SER A 268 7.60 23.52 3.75
C SER A 268 8.58 23.27 2.59
N GLU A 269 9.53 24.19 2.39
CA GLU A 269 10.59 24.01 1.40
C GLU A 269 11.45 22.77 1.69
N GLU A 270 11.67 22.48 2.98
CA GLU A 270 12.35 21.27 3.45
C GLU A 270 11.62 20.01 2.99
N LEU A 271 10.32 19.89 3.27
CA LEU A 271 9.56 18.71 2.89
C LEU A 271 9.38 18.58 1.36
N LEU A 272 9.29 19.70 0.63
CA LEU A 272 9.30 19.68 -0.83
C LEU A 272 10.62 19.12 -1.37
N ALA A 273 11.76 19.49 -0.77
CA ALA A 273 13.06 18.95 -1.14
C ALA A 273 13.15 17.45 -0.84
N GLU A 274 12.59 17.00 0.29
CA GLU A 274 12.52 15.58 0.64
C GLU A 274 11.64 14.80 -0.36
N ILE A 275 10.44 15.29 -0.69
CA ILE A 275 9.56 14.67 -1.71
C ILE A 275 10.27 14.56 -3.07
N ALA A 276 10.93 15.64 -3.50
CA ALA A 276 11.64 15.68 -4.77
C ALA A 276 12.86 14.72 -4.81
N ALA A 277 13.44 14.40 -3.65
CA ALA A 277 14.60 13.53 -3.53
C ALA A 277 14.23 12.04 -3.41
N ILE A 278 12.95 11.68 -3.32
CA ILE A 278 12.52 10.27 -3.26
C ILE A 278 13.00 9.55 -4.52
N ASN A 279 13.82 8.51 -4.32
CA ASN A 279 14.24 7.58 -5.36
C ASN A 279 13.31 6.37 -5.34
N VAL A 280 12.32 6.39 -6.22
CA VAL A 280 11.30 5.33 -6.26
C VAL A 280 11.89 3.97 -6.60
N ASP A 281 12.94 3.90 -7.41
CA ASP A 281 13.54 2.61 -7.81
C ASP A 281 14.20 1.91 -6.61
N GLU A 282 14.97 2.65 -5.80
CA GLU A 282 15.53 2.14 -4.53
C GLU A 282 14.44 1.70 -3.55
N ASP A 283 13.29 2.37 -3.58
CA ASP A 283 12.16 2.02 -2.74
C ASP A 283 11.47 0.73 -3.22
N LEU A 284 11.39 0.49 -4.54
CA LEU A 284 10.85 -0.76 -5.07
C LEU A 284 11.74 -1.96 -4.72
N ASP A 285 13.06 -1.83 -4.85
CA ASP A 285 14.03 -2.86 -4.43
C ASP A 285 13.85 -3.21 -2.94
N LEU A 286 13.75 -2.19 -2.09
CA LEU A 286 13.52 -2.36 -0.65
C LEU A 286 12.18 -3.07 -0.36
N LEU A 287 11.11 -2.71 -1.08
CA LEU A 287 9.80 -3.33 -0.90
C LEU A 287 9.77 -4.78 -1.39
N GLN A 288 10.49 -5.10 -2.47
CA GLN A 288 10.69 -6.45 -2.96
C GLN A 288 11.41 -7.31 -1.90
N ASP A 289 12.50 -6.80 -1.34
CA ASP A 289 13.25 -7.47 -0.27
C ASP A 289 12.40 -7.67 1.00
N ALA A 290 11.48 -6.74 1.28
CA ALA A 290 10.52 -6.84 2.39
C ALA A 290 9.36 -7.82 2.13
N GLY A 291 9.22 -8.36 0.91
CA GLY A 291 8.17 -9.31 0.55
C GLY A 291 6.83 -8.66 0.15
N VAL A 292 6.82 -7.37 -0.19
CA VAL A 292 5.62 -6.69 -0.69
C VAL A 292 5.33 -7.16 -2.13
N ALA A 293 4.07 -7.47 -2.43
CA ALA A 293 3.65 -7.95 -3.75
C ALA A 293 3.94 -6.93 -4.86
N GLU A 294 4.27 -7.41 -6.07
CA GLU A 294 4.59 -6.58 -7.24
C GLU A 294 3.43 -5.63 -7.61
N GLU A 295 2.18 -6.09 -7.48
CA GLU A 295 1.01 -5.24 -7.70
C GLU A 295 0.94 -4.07 -6.72
N SER A 296 1.31 -4.30 -5.46
CA SER A 296 1.38 -3.26 -4.44
C SER A 296 2.55 -2.31 -4.64
N GLN A 297 3.69 -2.82 -5.11
CA GLN A 297 4.85 -2.02 -5.50
C GLN A 297 4.51 -1.05 -6.64
N LEU A 298 3.72 -1.50 -7.63
CA LEU A 298 3.21 -0.60 -8.67
C LEU A 298 2.37 0.53 -8.09
N GLY A 299 1.56 0.24 -7.07
CA GLY A 299 0.80 1.24 -6.32
C GLY A 299 1.70 2.33 -5.73
N VAL A 300 2.80 1.94 -5.09
CA VAL A 300 3.81 2.87 -4.53
C VAL A 300 4.47 3.69 -5.62
N TRP A 301 4.79 3.08 -6.76
CA TRP A 301 5.38 3.80 -7.88
C TRP A 301 4.42 4.87 -8.42
N MET A 302 3.17 4.48 -8.72
CA MET A 302 2.15 5.39 -9.27
C MET A 302 1.87 6.55 -8.32
N SER A 303 1.68 6.26 -7.04
CA SER A 303 1.37 7.27 -6.02
C SER A 303 2.55 8.22 -5.79
N THR A 304 3.79 7.71 -5.82
CA THR A 304 5.01 8.53 -5.68
C THR A 304 5.19 9.47 -6.89
N VAL A 305 4.97 8.98 -8.11
CA VAL A 305 5.01 9.82 -9.33
C VAL A 305 3.97 10.94 -9.27
N LEU A 306 2.73 10.62 -8.87
CA LEU A 306 1.66 11.61 -8.70
C LEU A 306 2.03 12.63 -7.61
N LEU A 307 2.50 12.18 -6.45
CA LEU A 307 2.93 13.01 -5.34
C LEU A 307 4.03 13.99 -5.76
N GLN A 308 5.10 13.51 -6.39
CA GLN A 308 6.24 14.33 -6.80
C GLN A 308 5.83 15.41 -7.82
N LYS A 309 5.08 15.02 -8.86
CA LYS A 309 4.62 15.96 -9.90
C LYS A 309 3.63 16.99 -9.34
N ALA A 310 2.72 16.58 -8.47
CA ALA A 310 1.75 17.48 -7.86
C ALA A 310 2.43 18.45 -6.87
N ALA A 311 3.33 17.96 -6.02
CA ALA A 311 4.10 18.79 -5.09
C ALA A 311 4.97 19.82 -5.83
N ALA A 312 5.62 19.43 -6.94
CA ALA A 312 6.40 20.33 -7.78
C ALA A 312 5.55 21.44 -8.43
N LYS A 313 4.26 21.20 -8.63
CA LYS A 313 3.27 22.19 -9.11
C LYS A 313 2.63 22.99 -7.97
N GLY A 314 3.13 22.86 -6.74
CA GLY A 314 2.66 23.59 -5.57
C GLY A 314 1.31 23.11 -5.03
N LYS A 315 0.88 21.89 -5.37
CA LYS A 315 -0.32 21.28 -4.79
C LYS A 315 -0.13 21.02 -3.30
N THR A 316 -1.17 21.30 -2.54
CA THR A 316 -1.25 21.01 -1.10
C THR A 316 -1.48 19.52 -0.85
N LEU A 317 -1.19 19.04 0.36
CA LEU A 317 -1.49 17.64 0.74
C LEU A 317 -2.97 17.29 0.53
N PHE A 318 -3.88 18.22 0.81
CA PHE A 318 -5.32 18.04 0.58
C PHE A 318 -5.65 17.82 -0.90
N GLU A 319 -5.05 18.62 -1.80
CA GLU A 319 -5.28 18.46 -3.24
C GLU A 319 -4.73 17.12 -3.74
N ILE A 320 -3.56 16.71 -3.25
CA ILE A 320 -2.93 15.42 -3.60
C ILE A 320 -3.78 14.27 -3.06
N GLY A 321 -4.14 14.28 -1.78
CA GLY A 321 -4.99 13.25 -1.17
C GLY A 321 -6.36 13.12 -1.83
N SER A 322 -6.93 14.24 -2.30
CA SER A 322 -8.19 14.23 -3.05
C SER A 322 -8.07 13.57 -4.43
N MET A 323 -6.86 13.45 -4.99
CA MET A 323 -6.62 12.67 -6.22
C MET A 323 -6.47 11.17 -5.93
N LEU A 324 -6.07 10.80 -4.71
CA LEU A 324 -5.81 9.41 -4.29
C LEU A 324 -7.05 8.71 -3.75
N VAL A 325 -7.93 9.45 -3.07
CA VAL A 325 -9.12 8.91 -2.39
C VAL A 325 -10.36 9.10 -3.25
N ARG A 326 -11.25 8.10 -3.28
CA ARG A 326 -12.57 8.25 -3.93
C ARG A 326 -13.39 9.36 -3.25
N PRO A 327 -14.16 10.17 -4.02
CA PRO A 327 -15.02 11.19 -3.46
C PRO A 327 -16.12 10.58 -2.56
N GLY A 328 -16.73 11.40 -1.70
CA GLY A 328 -17.41 10.95 -0.47
C GLY A 328 -18.48 9.85 -0.57
N ASP A 329 -19.19 9.67 -1.69
CA ASP A 329 -20.15 8.57 -1.85
C ASP A 329 -19.54 7.28 -2.41
N ARG A 330 -18.23 7.31 -2.71
CA ARG A 330 -17.39 6.22 -3.24
C ARG A 330 -17.88 5.63 -4.56
N THR A 331 -18.80 6.32 -5.25
CA THR A 331 -19.40 5.86 -6.50
C THR A 331 -18.52 6.10 -7.72
N GLN A 332 -17.69 7.14 -7.67
CA GLN A 332 -16.74 7.46 -8.72
C GLN A 332 -15.33 6.99 -8.34
N PRO A 333 -14.54 6.51 -9.31
CA PRO A 333 -13.14 6.22 -9.09
C PRO A 333 -12.39 7.49 -8.67
N SER A 334 -11.33 7.31 -7.89
CA SER A 334 -10.35 8.37 -7.66
C SER A 334 -9.65 8.77 -8.96
N VAL A 335 -8.96 9.90 -8.94
CA VAL A 335 -8.12 10.30 -10.08
C VAL A 335 -7.05 9.25 -10.32
N LEU A 336 -6.39 8.75 -9.26
CA LEU A 336 -5.38 7.68 -9.37
C LEU A 336 -5.93 6.43 -10.06
N GLU A 337 -7.12 5.96 -9.68
CA GLU A 337 -7.76 4.79 -10.31
C GLU A 337 -8.03 5.02 -11.80
N THR A 338 -8.48 6.21 -12.16
CA THR A 338 -8.75 6.57 -13.57
C THR A 338 -7.44 6.63 -14.36
N LEU A 339 -6.40 7.27 -13.82
CA LEU A 339 -5.09 7.35 -14.47
C LEU A 339 -4.46 5.96 -14.65
N SER A 340 -4.58 5.10 -13.63
CA SER A 340 -4.12 3.70 -13.69
C SER A 340 -4.85 2.94 -14.79
N ALA A 341 -6.19 2.98 -14.81
CA ALA A 341 -6.99 2.29 -15.82
C ALA A 341 -6.70 2.78 -17.25
N GLU A 342 -6.55 4.09 -17.44
CA GLU A 342 -6.22 4.68 -18.74
C GLU A 342 -4.80 4.31 -19.20
N ALA A 343 -3.82 4.28 -18.28
CA ALA A 343 -2.46 3.82 -18.59
C ALA A 343 -2.44 2.33 -18.94
N MET A 344 -3.17 1.49 -18.19
CA MET A 344 -3.30 0.05 -18.48
C MET A 344 -3.91 -0.20 -19.86
N ALA A 345 -4.85 0.64 -20.30
CA ALA A 345 -5.46 0.54 -21.62
C ALA A 345 -4.49 0.82 -22.78
N GLN A 346 -3.35 1.48 -22.52
CA GLN A 346 -2.30 1.71 -23.52
C GLN A 346 -1.39 0.49 -23.74
N GLY A 347 -1.51 -0.54 -22.89
CA GLY A 347 -0.67 -1.73 -22.93
C GLY A 347 0.54 -1.63 -21.99
N THR A 348 1.00 -2.80 -21.56
CA THR A 348 2.06 -2.95 -20.56
C THR A 348 3.36 -2.23 -20.93
N GLU A 349 3.81 -2.34 -22.18
CA GLU A 349 5.08 -1.73 -22.62
C GLU A 349 5.04 -0.20 -22.54
N GLN A 350 3.85 0.40 -22.67
CA GLN A 350 3.65 1.84 -22.65
C GLN A 350 3.15 2.36 -21.30
N PHE A 351 2.86 1.49 -20.33
CA PHE A 351 2.18 1.83 -19.08
C PHE A 351 2.85 2.99 -18.34
N PHE A 352 4.16 2.90 -18.08
CA PHE A 352 4.88 3.90 -17.27
C PHE A 352 4.93 5.27 -17.96
N GLU A 353 5.17 5.30 -19.27
CA GLU A 353 5.17 6.54 -20.06
C GLU A 353 3.76 7.14 -20.13
N ALA A 354 2.75 6.30 -20.38
CA ALA A 354 1.36 6.71 -20.42
C ALA A 354 0.92 7.31 -19.08
N PHE A 355 1.18 6.62 -17.97
CA PHE A 355 0.83 7.09 -16.63
C PHE A 355 1.50 8.43 -16.32
N ASN A 356 2.79 8.58 -16.61
CA ASN A 356 3.50 9.85 -16.42
C ASN A 356 2.86 11.01 -17.19
N ASN A 357 2.52 10.79 -18.46
CA ASN A 357 1.89 11.80 -19.31
C ASN A 357 0.47 12.15 -18.83
N LEU A 358 -0.29 11.14 -18.40
CA LEU A 358 -1.64 11.33 -17.85
C LEU A 358 -1.61 12.12 -16.54
N VAL A 359 -0.64 11.85 -15.65
CA VAL A 359 -0.44 12.66 -14.42
C VAL A 359 -0.12 14.11 -14.78
N ASP A 360 0.77 14.36 -15.75
CA ASP A 360 1.10 15.72 -16.16
C ASP A 360 -0.13 16.49 -16.66
N ALA A 361 -0.97 15.82 -17.46
CA ALA A 361 -2.21 16.36 -18.00
C ALA A 361 -3.27 16.62 -16.92
N ALA A 362 -3.40 15.73 -15.92
CA ALA A 362 -4.34 15.87 -14.81
C ALA A 362 -3.99 17.04 -13.87
N LEU A 363 -2.73 17.48 -13.88
CA LEU A 363 -2.22 18.56 -13.04
C LEU A 363 -2.12 19.93 -13.76
N VAL A 364 -2.68 20.08 -14.97
CA VAL A 364 -2.64 21.35 -15.74
C VAL A 364 -3.63 22.37 -15.21
#